data_AF-A0A3M1DFH6-F1
#
_entry.id   AF-A0A3M1DFH6-F1
#
_cell.length_a   1.000
_cell.length_b   1.000
_cell.length_c   1.000
_cell.angle_alpha   90.00
_cell.angle_beta   90.00
_cell.angle_gamma   90.00
#
_symmetry.space_group_name_H-M   'P 1'
#
loop_
_entity.id
_entity.type
_entity.pdbx_description
1 polymer ?
#
loop_
_entity_poly.entity_id
_entity_poly.type
_entity_poly.pdbx_seq_one_letter_code
_entity_poly.pdbx_strand_id
1 'polypeptide(L)'
;MFPLVATALRIFLKEYKEELGFVFFFWSITQKGDTPFWRKCSCTLRTARGVGTQLMRAAVEKARELGCYTILATVSHQRSHLKVWYNFALCFAEKGSDLWLDLSAPEER
;
A
#
# COMPACT_ATOMS: atom_id res chain seq x y z
N MET A 1 -21.51 10.61 13.65
CA MET A 1 -21.01 10.30 12.29
C MET A 1 -19.71 11.07 12.12
N PHE A 2 -18.56 10.39 12.17
CA PHE A 2 -17.26 11.05 12.03
C PHE A 2 -16.96 11.29 10.55
N PRO A 3 -16.35 12.43 10.16
CA PRO A 3 -16.00 12.66 8.77
C PRO A 3 -14.95 11.65 8.33
N LEU A 4 -15.29 10.80 7.36
CA LEU A 4 -14.31 10.00 6.63
C LEU A 4 -13.50 10.95 5.76
N VAL A 5 -12.33 11.35 6.23
CA VAL A 5 -11.37 12.09 5.39
C VAL A 5 -10.57 11.06 4.62
N ALA A 6 -10.87 10.91 3.34
CA ALA A 6 -10.08 10.12 2.41
C ALA A 6 -9.14 11.07 1.64
N THR A 7 -7.84 10.84 1.73
CA THR A 7 -6.83 11.57 0.95
C THR A 7 -6.12 10.59 0.03
N ALA A 8 -5.76 11.07 -1.17
CA ALA A 8 -5.11 10.27 -2.19
C ALA A 8 -3.75 10.89 -2.56
N LEU A 9 -2.75 10.02 -2.75
CA LEU A 9 -1.45 10.35 -3.28
C LEU A 9 -1.16 9.42 -4.45
N ARG A 10 -0.54 9.95 -5.51
CA ARG A 10 -0.05 9.15 -6.62
C ARG A 10 1.47 9.18 -6.62
N ILE A 11 2.07 8.05 -6.32
CA ILE A 11 3.52 7.85 -6.42
C ILE A 11 3.78 7.27 -7.81
N PHE A 12 4.66 7.88 -8.60
CA PHE A 12 4.98 7.41 -9.94
C PHE A 12 6.50 7.36 -10.14
N LEU A 13 6.94 6.46 -11.02
CA LEU A 13 8.31 6.34 -11.44
C LEU A 13 8.40 6.76 -12.91
N LYS A 14 9.37 7.61 -13.22
CA LYS A 14 9.65 8.06 -14.58
C LYS A 14 11.10 7.76 -14.95
N GLU A 15 11.31 7.41 -16.20
CA GLU A 15 12.61 7.39 -16.84
C GLU A 15 12.56 8.42 -17.98
N TYR A 16 13.38 9.45 -17.87
CA TYR A 16 13.28 10.66 -18.69
C TYR A 16 11.88 11.30 -18.66
N LYS A 17 11.14 11.21 -19.77
CA LYS A 17 9.78 11.74 -19.95
C LYS A 17 8.69 10.67 -19.91
N GLU A 18 9.08 9.40 -19.83
CA GLU A 18 8.15 8.27 -19.86
C GLU A 18 7.81 7.80 -18.45
N GLU A 19 6.54 7.54 -18.18
CA GLU A 19 6.08 6.98 -16.92
C GLU A 19 6.14 5.45 -16.96
N LEU A 20 7.06 4.88 -16.18
CA LEU A 20 7.25 3.43 -16.08
C LEU A 20 6.20 2.77 -15.19
N GLY A 21 5.57 3.54 -14.31
CA GLY A 21 4.44 3.06 -13.53
C GLY A 21 4.04 3.98 -12.39
N PHE A 22 2.96 3.59 -11.70
CA PHE A 22 2.45 4.32 -10.54
C PHE A 22 1.79 3.40 -9.51
N VAL A 23 1.72 3.90 -8.28
CA VAL A 23 0.86 3.47 -7.20
C VAL A 23 -0.08 4.61 -6.84
N PHE A 24 -1.39 4.36 -6.91
CA PHE A 24 -2.37 5.19 -6.20
C PHE A 24 -2.46 4.71 -4.76
N PHE A 25 -2.25 5.62 -3.84
CA PHE A 25 -2.24 5.41 -2.41
C PHE A 25 -3.38 6.23 -1.79
N PHE A 26 -4.38 5.56 -1.24
CA PHE A 26 -5.48 6.21 -0.51
C PHE A 26 -5.30 5.95 0.96
N TRP A 27 -5.40 6.96 1.82
CA TRP A 27 -5.52 6.75 3.25
C TRP A 27 -6.76 7.42 3.80
N SER A 28 -7.37 6.78 4.79
CA SER A 28 -8.48 7.33 5.54
C SER A 28 -8.12 7.44 6.99
N ILE A 29 -8.52 8.54 7.64
CA ILE A 29 -8.33 8.71 9.07
C ILE A 29 -9.64 8.31 9.75
N THR A 30 -9.64 7.21 10.49
CA THR A 30 -10.82 6.75 11.24
C THR A 30 -10.53 6.71 12.73
N GLN A 31 -11.36 7.37 13.54
CA GLN A 31 -11.30 7.27 14.99
C GLN A 31 -12.12 6.04 15.43
N LYS A 32 -11.52 5.13 16.20
CA LYS A 32 -12.20 3.97 16.76
C LYS A 32 -12.08 4.00 18.28
N GLY A 33 -13.15 4.41 18.97
CA GLY A 33 -13.13 4.59 20.43
C GLY A 33 -12.09 5.62 20.86
N ASP A 34 -11.37 5.33 21.94
CA ASP A 34 -10.36 6.23 22.55
C ASP A 34 -8.94 6.10 21.94
N THR A 35 -8.77 5.30 20.89
CA THR A 35 -7.45 5.11 20.23
C THR A 35 -7.27 6.06 19.05
N PRO A 36 -6.07 6.66 18.88
CA PRO A 36 -5.83 7.63 17.83
C PRO A 36 -5.81 6.93 16.47
N PHE A 37 -6.73 7.37 15.60
CA PHE A 37 -6.63 7.38 14.14
C PHE A 37 -6.02 6.16 13.45
N TRP A 38 -6.89 5.27 12.99
CA TRP A 38 -6.54 4.16 12.12
C TRP A 38 -6.40 4.71 10.70
N ARG A 39 -5.15 4.78 10.20
CA ARG A 39 -4.83 5.06 8.80
C ARG A 39 -4.69 3.77 8.01
N LYS A 40 -5.75 3.40 7.29
CA LYS A 40 -5.76 2.27 6.34
C LYS A 40 -5.37 2.76 4.96
N CYS A 41 -4.41 2.08 4.33
CA CYS A 41 -3.98 2.41 2.97
C CYS A 41 -4.53 1.45 1.93
N SER A 42 -4.94 1.93 0.76
CA SER A 42 -5.24 1.06 -0.41
C SER A 42 -4.32 1.41 -1.57
N CYS A 43 -3.66 0.40 -2.16
CA CYS A 43 -2.72 0.59 -3.27
C CYS A 43 -3.21 -0.04 -4.59
N THR A 44 -3.17 0.71 -5.70
CA THR A 44 -3.34 0.16 -7.07
C THR A 44 -2.08 0.39 -7.88
N LEU A 45 -1.44 -0.70 -8.34
CA LEU A 45 -0.16 -0.70 -9.04
C LEU A 45 -0.35 -0.92 -10.55
N ARG A 46 0.25 -0.05 -11.37
CA ARG A 46 0.40 -0.26 -12.83
C ARG A 46 1.84 0.00 -13.22
N THR A 47 2.52 -1.00 -13.80
CA THR A 47 3.97 -0.92 -14.02
C THR A 47 4.44 -1.68 -15.25
N ALA A 48 5.54 -1.21 -15.83
CA ALA A 48 6.44 -2.03 -16.63
C ALA A 48 7.10 -3.13 -15.77
N ARG A 49 7.74 -4.11 -16.41
CA ARG A 49 8.41 -5.22 -15.71
C ARG A 49 9.55 -4.68 -14.85
N GLY A 50 9.62 -5.08 -13.57
CA GLY A 50 10.74 -4.77 -12.67
C GLY A 50 10.60 -3.52 -11.79
N VAL A 51 9.67 -2.60 -12.07
CA VAL A 51 9.52 -1.34 -11.29
C VAL A 51 8.50 -1.43 -10.15
N GLY A 52 7.70 -2.49 -10.10
CA GLY A 52 6.67 -2.71 -9.08
C GLY A 52 7.21 -2.70 -7.65
N THR A 53 8.37 -3.31 -7.42
CA THR A 53 8.95 -3.41 -6.07
C THR A 53 9.40 -2.04 -5.57
N GLN A 54 9.99 -1.22 -6.44
CA GLN A 54 10.42 0.14 -6.09
C GLN A 54 9.23 1.02 -5.73
N LEU A 55 8.19 1.00 -6.56
CA LEU A 55 6.96 1.77 -6.31
C LEU A 55 6.25 1.34 -5.03
N MET A 56 6.19 0.03 -4.74
CA MET A 56 5.60 -0.44 -3.49
C MET A 56 6.46 -0.10 -2.28
N ARG A 57 7.79 -0.19 -2.35
CA ARG A 57 8.67 0.27 -1.26
C ARG A 57 8.46 1.75 -0.95
N ALA A 58 8.41 2.60 -1.98
CA ALA A 58 8.09 4.02 -1.81
C ALA A 58 6.71 4.24 -1.18
N ALA A 59 5.72 3.43 -1.53
CA ALA A 59 4.40 3.47 -0.88
C ALA A 59 4.43 3.02 0.59
N VAL A 60 5.23 2.01 0.93
CA VAL A 60 5.44 1.54 2.32
C VAL A 60 6.11 2.63 3.16
N GLU A 61 7.20 3.20 2.65
CA GLU A 61 7.90 4.32 3.31
C GLU A 61 6.94 5.48 3.54
N LYS A 62 6.17 5.85 2.52
CA LYS A 62 5.21 6.95 2.66
C LYS A 62 4.10 6.63 3.66
N ALA A 63 3.63 5.39 3.71
CA ALA A 63 2.66 4.95 4.71
C ALA A 63 3.22 5.08 6.14
N ARG A 64 4.49 4.72 6.35
CA ARG A 64 5.18 4.86 7.65
C ARG A 64 5.37 6.32 8.04
N GLU A 65 5.79 7.18 7.12
CA GLU A 65 5.88 8.65 7.36
C GLU A 65 4.52 9.23 7.77
N LEU A 66 3.45 8.72 7.19
CA LEU A 66 2.08 9.10 7.52
C LEU A 66 1.57 8.40 8.78
N GLY A 67 2.37 7.61 9.50
CA GLY A 67 1.92 6.89 10.71
C GLY A 67 0.80 5.90 10.44
N CYS A 68 0.77 5.29 9.25
CA CYS A 68 -0.17 4.22 8.94
C CYS A 68 0.26 2.94 9.62
N TYR A 69 -0.69 2.22 10.21
CA TYR A 69 -0.43 0.95 10.90
C TYR A 69 -0.56 -0.24 9.94
N THR A 70 -1.23 -0.07 8.79
CA THR A 70 -1.38 -1.14 7.80
C THR A 70 -1.55 -0.63 6.38
N ILE A 71 -1.15 -1.46 5.42
CA ILE A 71 -1.45 -1.30 4.00
C ILE A 71 -2.28 -2.47 3.53
N LEU A 72 -3.41 -2.16 2.90
CA LEU A 72 -4.23 -3.08 2.15
C LEU A 72 -3.85 -3.00 0.66
N ALA A 73 -3.60 -4.15 0.06
CA ALA A 73 -3.56 -4.28 -1.38
C ALA A 73 -4.66 -5.26 -1.81
N THR A 74 -5.44 -4.87 -2.81
CA THR A 74 -6.45 -5.75 -3.41
C THR A 74 -5.94 -6.17 -4.78
N VAL A 75 -5.82 -7.48 -4.97
CA VAL A 75 -5.41 -8.09 -6.24
C VAL A 75 -6.64 -8.75 -6.86
N SER A 76 -6.98 -8.38 -8.09
CA SER A 76 -8.06 -9.04 -8.84
C SER A 76 -7.81 -10.55 -8.93
N HIS A 77 -8.87 -11.36 -8.79
CA HIS A 77 -8.81 -12.83 -8.87
C HIS A 77 -8.09 -13.35 -10.13
N GLN A 78 -8.18 -12.64 -11.24
CA GLN A 78 -7.50 -13.00 -12.51
C GLN A 78 -5.98 -12.82 -12.48
N ARG A 79 -5.43 -12.25 -11.40
CA ARG A 79 -3.99 -11.95 -11.23
C ARG A 79 -3.41 -12.59 -9.97
N SER A 80 -3.85 -13.80 -9.64
CA SER A 80 -3.37 -14.56 -8.47
C SER A 80 -1.84 -14.70 -8.39
N HIS A 81 -1.13 -14.74 -9.52
CA HIS A 81 0.34 -14.73 -9.56
C HIS A 81 0.96 -13.48 -8.91
N LEU A 82 0.26 -12.34 -8.87
CA LEU A 82 0.73 -11.14 -8.17
C LEU A 82 0.66 -11.30 -6.65
N LYS A 83 -0.22 -12.16 -6.11
CA LYS A 83 -0.28 -12.43 -4.66
C LYS A 83 1.03 -13.02 -4.16
N VAL A 84 1.62 -13.94 -4.93
CA VAL A 84 2.95 -14.53 -4.66
C VAL A 84 3.99 -13.42 -4.60
N TRP A 85 3.99 -12.50 -5.56
CA TRP A 85 4.92 -11.37 -5.54
C TRP A 85 4.72 -10.44 -4.33
N TYR A 86 3.49 -10.08 -3.98
CA TYR A 86 3.20 -9.27 -2.78
C TYR A 86 3.62 -9.98 -1.48
N ASN A 87 3.39 -11.28 -1.38
CA ASN A 87 3.73 -12.07 -0.20
C ASN A 87 5.25 -12.19 -0.05
N PHE A 88 5.95 -12.66 -1.09
CA PHE A 88 7.38 -12.94 -1.01
C PHE A 88 8.27 -11.69 -1.12
N ALA A 89 7.92 -10.72 -1.97
CA ALA A 89 8.80 -9.55 -2.20
C ALA A 89 8.54 -8.40 -1.21
N LEU A 90 7.37 -8.38 -0.58
CA LEU A 90 6.90 -7.24 0.23
C LEU A 90 6.29 -7.66 1.58
N CYS A 91 6.35 -8.95 1.94
CA CYS A 91 5.89 -9.49 3.22
C CYS A 91 4.40 -9.26 3.52
N PHE A 92 3.55 -9.14 2.48
CA PHE A 92 2.11 -9.05 2.69
C PHE A 92 1.53 -10.41 3.09
N ALA A 93 0.74 -10.43 4.16
CA ALA A 93 -0.06 -11.58 4.56
C ALA A 93 -1.40 -11.62 3.82
N GLU A 94 -1.82 -12.79 3.35
CA GLU A 94 -3.16 -12.99 2.78
C GLU A 94 -4.22 -13.09 3.90
N LYS A 95 -5.28 -12.29 3.81
CA LYS A 95 -6.47 -12.39 4.66
C LYS A 95 -7.72 -12.33 3.79
N GLY A 96 -8.27 -13.49 3.46
CA GLY A 96 -9.39 -13.61 2.52
C GLY A 96 -8.98 -13.24 1.09
N SER A 97 -9.69 -12.30 0.46
CA SER A 97 -9.35 -11.78 -0.88
C SER A 97 -8.30 -10.68 -0.86
N ASP A 98 -7.96 -10.15 0.32
CA ASP A 98 -7.07 -8.99 0.48
C ASP A 98 -5.66 -9.39 0.95
N LEU A 99 -4.70 -8.55 0.62
CA LEU A 99 -3.31 -8.62 1.07
C LEU A 99 -3.07 -7.51 2.10
N TRP A 100 -2.45 -7.87 3.22
CA TRP A 100 -2.23 -6.97 4.35
C TRP A 100 -0.74 -6.90 4.70
N LEU A 101 -0.19 -5.70 4.75
CA LEU A 101 1.10 -5.44 5.35
C LEU A 101 0.89 -4.74 6.69
N ASP A 102 1.41 -5.33 7.75
CA ASP A 102 1.45 -4.72 9.06
C ASP A 102 2.68 -3.79 9.15
N LEU A 103 2.45 -2.54 9.53
CA LEU A 103 3.51 -1.53 9.69
C LEU A 103 3.78 -1.24 11.18
N SER A 104 3.07 -1.89 12.10
CA SER A 104 3.22 -1.67 13.55
C SER A 104 4.42 -2.40 14.15
N ALA A 105 4.96 -3.41 13.46
CA ALA A 105 6.16 -4.11 13.88
C ALA A 105 7.42 -3.26 13.56
N PRO A 106 8.36 -3.10 14.51
CA PRO A 106 9.66 -2.51 14.21
C PRO A 106 10.41 -3.40 13.19
N GLU A 107 11.13 -2.78 12.25
CA GLU A 107 11.98 -3.52 11.31
C GLU A 107 13.04 -4.29 12.10
N GLU A 108 12.92 -5.63 12.15
CA GLU A 108 14.06 -6.48 12.51
C GLU A 108 15.09 -6.32 11.39
N ARG A 109 16.19 -5.63 11.72
CA ARG A 109 17.35 -5.38 10.85
C ARG A 109 18.25 -6.60 10.76
#